data_AF-A0A7V2AW99-F1
#
_entry.id   AF-A0A7V2AW99-F1
#
_cell.length_a   1.000
_cell.length_b   1.000
_cell.length_c   1.000
_cell.angle_alpha   90.00
_cell.angle_beta   90.00
_cell.angle_gamma   90.00
#
_symmetry.space_group_name_H-M   'P 1'
#
loop_
_entity.id
_entity.type
_entity.pdbx_description
1 polymer ?
#
loop_
_entity_poly.entity_id
_entity_poly.type
_entity_poly.pdbx_seq_one_letter_code
_entity_poly.pdbx_strand_id
1 'polypeptide(L)'
;MLEAHIDFSAGRIPRIPPESEWKRTIGLRIHAERRGSLTAIRLWADRVKQEILETGWYREPGDRIGLPPEDYRTWVIGYVIFRPLPGVDVQGQIDDMMTAVEVRIE
;
A
#
# COMPACT_ATOMS: atom_id res chain seq x y z
N MET A 1 -3.88 -7.31 13.26
CA MET A 1 -4.74 -8.44 12.83
C MET A 1 -4.04 -9.81 12.94
N LEU A 2 -2.70 -9.88 13.06
CA LEU A 2 -2.00 -11.16 13.28
C LEU A 2 -2.32 -11.79 14.64
N GLU A 3 -2.37 -10.99 15.70
CA GLU A 3 -2.68 -11.46 17.07
C GLU A 3 -4.06 -12.14 17.16
N ALA A 4 -5.10 -11.53 16.57
CA ALA A 4 -6.43 -12.13 16.53
C ALA A 4 -6.46 -13.50 15.81
N HIS A 5 -5.70 -13.66 14.73
CA HIS A 5 -5.55 -14.97 14.07
C HIS A 5 -4.81 -15.98 14.93
N ILE A 6 -3.74 -15.56 15.63
CA ILE A 6 -3.00 -16.41 16.56
C ILE A 6 -3.90 -16.84 17.71
N ASP A 7 -4.68 -15.93 18.29
CA ASP A 7 -5.64 -16.22 19.35
C ASP A 7 -6.66 -17.25 18.90
N PHE A 8 -7.30 -17.01 17.75
CA PHE A 8 -8.25 -17.96 17.17
C PHE A 8 -7.61 -19.35 16.95
N SER A 9 -6.40 -19.38 16.39
CA SER A 9 -5.70 -20.64 16.09
C SER A 9 -5.29 -21.40 17.35
N ALA A 10 -5.06 -20.68 18.45
CA ALA A 10 -4.78 -21.25 19.77
C ALA A 10 -6.06 -21.58 20.57
N GLY A 11 -7.25 -21.44 19.99
CA GLY A 11 -8.53 -21.65 20.68
C GLY A 11 -8.86 -20.56 21.71
N ARG A 12 -8.18 -19.41 21.67
CA ARG A 12 -8.48 -18.23 22.50
C ARG A 12 -9.52 -17.36 21.82
N ILE A 13 -10.26 -16.60 22.62
CA ILE A 13 -11.21 -15.60 22.11
C ILE A 13 -10.39 -14.42 21.56
N PRO A 14 -10.48 -14.11 20.26
CA PRO A 14 -9.74 -12.99 19.70
C PRO A 14 -10.20 -11.67 20.31
N ARG A 15 -9.25 -10.86 20.79
CA ARG A 15 -9.55 -9.49 21.22
C ARG A 15 -9.79 -8.62 20.00
N ILE A 16 -11.01 -8.11 19.86
CA ILE A 16 -11.36 -7.11 18.85
C ILE A 16 -11.51 -5.77 19.57
N PRO A 17 -10.77 -4.71 19.18
CA PRO A 17 -10.94 -3.40 19.79
C PRO A 17 -12.35 -2.85 19.52
N PRO A 18 -12.96 -2.11 20.46
CA PRO A 18 -14.25 -1.49 20.25
C PRO A 18 -14.19 -0.50 19.09
N GLU A 19 -15.33 -0.26 18.42
CA GLU A 19 -15.42 0.64 17.26
C GLU A 19 -14.92 2.07 17.56
N SER A 20 -15.05 2.51 18.81
CA SER A 20 -14.52 3.81 19.28
C SER A 20 -13.00 3.95 19.14
N GLU A 21 -12.27 2.84 19.08
CA GLU A 21 -10.82 2.82 18.87
C GLU A 21 -10.44 2.70 17.39
N TRP A 22 -11.41 2.48 16.50
CA TRP A 22 -11.14 2.28 15.08
C TRP A 22 -10.77 3.59 14.41
N LYS A 23 -9.64 3.58 13.71
CA LYS A 23 -9.15 4.73 12.94
C LYS A 23 -9.43 4.50 11.47
N ARG A 24 -9.96 5.50 10.78
CA ARG A 24 -10.10 5.46 9.32
C ARG A 24 -8.70 5.45 8.69
N THR A 25 -8.47 4.50 7.81
CA THR A 25 -7.23 4.33 7.06
C THR A 25 -7.55 3.95 5.62
N ILE A 26 -6.65 4.29 4.70
CA ILE A 26 -6.72 3.87 3.30
C ILE A 26 -5.46 3.05 3.01
N GLY A 27 -5.65 1.87 2.44
CA GLY A 27 -4.58 1.06 1.88
C GLY A 27 -4.57 1.19 0.36
N LEU A 28 -3.45 1.65 -0.19
CA LEU A 28 -3.21 1.82 -1.61
C LEU A 28 -2.20 0.78 -2.09
N ARG A 29 -2.55 0.00 -3.10
CA ARG A 29 -1.59 -0.90 -3.78
C ARG A 29 -1.02 -0.20 -5.00
N ILE A 30 0.30 -0.28 -5.13
CA ILE A 30 1.04 0.27 -6.27
C ILE A 30 1.29 -0.86 -7.25
N HIS A 31 0.72 -0.74 -8.44
CA HIS A 31 0.87 -1.69 -9.53
C HIS A 31 1.82 -1.15 -10.58
N ALA A 32 2.53 -2.05 -11.26
CA ALA A 32 3.29 -1.68 -12.44
C ALA A 32 2.35 -1.40 -13.61
N GLU A 33 2.62 -0.30 -14.33
CA GLU A 33 1.88 0.07 -15.54
C GLU A 33 2.45 -0.60 -16.80
N ARG A 34 3.71 -1.04 -16.75
CA ARG A 34 4.41 -1.65 -17.88
C ARG A 34 5.35 -2.77 -17.43
N ARG A 35 5.66 -3.69 -18.37
CA ARG A 35 6.71 -4.70 -18.21
C ARG A 35 8.10 -4.09 -18.42
N GLY A 36 9.12 -4.67 -17.81
CA GLY A 36 10.51 -4.24 -17.99
C GLY A 36 11.38 -4.50 -16.76
N SER A 37 12.53 -3.85 -16.69
CA SER A 37 13.37 -3.85 -15.50
C SER A 37 12.98 -2.66 -14.61
N LEU A 38 12.67 -2.92 -13.35
CA LEU A 38 12.44 -1.85 -12.38
C LEU A 38 13.77 -1.11 -12.14
N THR A 39 13.79 0.21 -12.30
CA THR A 39 14.99 1.02 -12.12
C THR A 39 14.90 1.97 -10.93
N ALA A 40 13.69 2.33 -10.50
CA ALA A 40 13.50 3.11 -9.28
C ALA A 40 12.10 2.91 -8.68
N ILE A 41 12.02 2.96 -7.35
CA ILE A 41 10.78 3.17 -6.61
C ILE A 41 11.05 4.21 -5.51
N ARG A 42 10.19 5.21 -5.38
CA ARG A 42 10.28 6.21 -4.30
C ARG A 42 8.90 6.76 -3.95
N LEU A 43 8.66 6.99 -2.67
CA LEU A 43 7.54 7.80 -2.19
C LEU A 43 8.05 9.20 -1.81
N TRP A 44 7.47 10.24 -2.42
CA TRP A 44 7.73 11.64 -2.11
C TRP A 44 6.75 12.13 -1.04
N ALA A 45 7.00 11.72 0.21
CA ALA A 45 6.10 11.98 1.35
C ALA A 45 5.86 13.48 1.63
N ASP A 46 6.79 14.34 1.25
CA ASP A 46 6.68 15.79 1.35
C ASP A 46 5.65 16.41 0.38
N ARG A 47 5.19 15.66 -0.62
CA ARG A 47 4.18 16.10 -1.60
C ARG A 47 2.75 15.85 -1.16
N VAL A 48 2.55 15.10 -0.07
CA VAL A 48 1.24 14.73 0.45
C VAL A 48 1.02 15.35 1.84
N LYS A 49 -0.24 15.66 2.15
CA LYS A 49 -0.62 16.23 3.45
C LYS A 49 -1.10 15.15 4.44
N GLN A 50 -1.38 13.96 3.92
CA GLN A 50 -1.86 12.81 4.65
C GLN A 50 -0.75 12.24 5.54
N GLU A 51 -1.11 11.78 6.73
CA GLU A 51 -0.19 11.03 7.58
C GLU A 51 0.02 9.63 6.99
N ILE A 52 1.23 9.37 6.50
CA ILE A 52 1.64 8.04 6.07
C ILE A 52 1.89 7.19 7.31
N LEU A 53 1.16 6.08 7.42
CA LEU A 53 1.21 5.17 8.56
C LEU A 53 2.19 4.03 8.31
N GLU A 54 2.22 3.53 7.08
CA GLU A 54 3.06 2.39 6.70
C GLU A 54 3.32 2.40 5.19
N THR A 55 4.48 1.90 4.79
CA THR A 55 4.82 1.65 3.39
C THR A 55 5.56 0.34 3.29
N GLY A 56 5.35 -0.41 2.22
CA GLY A 56 6.14 -1.59 1.93
C GLY A 56 6.31 -1.81 0.44
N TRP A 57 7.54 -2.12 0.04
CA TRP A 57 7.89 -2.46 -1.34
C TRP A 57 8.18 -3.94 -1.42
N TYR A 58 7.50 -4.63 -2.33
CA TYR A 58 7.74 -6.05 -2.60
C TYR A 58 8.83 -6.25 -3.64
N ARG A 59 9.21 -5.19 -4.35
CA ARG A 59 10.20 -5.19 -5.43
C ARG A 59 11.30 -4.19 -5.16
N GLU A 60 12.44 -4.41 -5.77
CA GLU A 60 13.61 -3.54 -5.69
C GLU A 60 14.20 -3.26 -7.09
N PRO A 61 14.92 -2.13 -7.27
CA PRO A 61 15.59 -1.85 -8.52
C PRO A 61 16.48 -3.02 -8.99
N GLY A 62 16.31 -3.43 -10.25
CA GLY A 62 16.91 -4.63 -10.84
C GLY A 62 15.91 -5.77 -11.05
N ASP A 63 14.78 -5.76 -10.34
CA ASP A 63 13.74 -6.77 -10.53
C ASP A 63 13.11 -6.69 -11.92
N ARG A 64 12.83 -7.86 -12.50
CA ARG A 64 12.02 -7.96 -13.72
C ARG A 64 10.54 -7.92 -13.38
N ILE A 65 9.84 -7.02 -14.05
CA ILE A 65 8.41 -6.79 -13.92
C ILE A 65 7.69 -7.39 -15.12
N GLY A 66 6.78 -8.31 -14.84
CA GLY A 66 5.77 -8.82 -15.75
C GLY A 66 4.40 -8.21 -15.46
N LEU A 67 3.45 -8.47 -16.36
CA LEU A 67 2.07 -8.00 -16.25
C LEU A 67 1.13 -9.20 -16.33
N PRO A 68 -0.07 -9.08 -15.75
CA PRO A 68 -1.16 -10.00 -16.02
C PRO A 68 -1.54 -10.00 -17.51
N PRO A 69 -2.01 -11.14 -18.04
CA PRO A 69 -2.17 -12.41 -17.35
C PRO A 69 -0.88 -13.24 -17.22
N GLU A 70 0.22 -12.84 -17.88
CA GLU A 70 1.43 -13.66 -17.95
C GLU A 70 2.16 -13.79 -16.60
N ASP A 71 2.15 -12.71 -15.79
CA ASP A 71 2.79 -12.70 -14.48
C ASP A 71 2.05 -11.77 -13.51
N TYR A 72 1.21 -12.36 -12.66
CA TYR A 72 0.55 -11.66 -11.55
C TYR A 72 1.47 -11.43 -10.35
N ARG A 73 2.57 -12.19 -10.24
CA ARG A 73 3.42 -12.15 -9.07
C ARG A 73 4.19 -10.84 -9.06
N THR A 74 4.80 -10.45 -10.17
CA THR A 74 5.68 -9.27 -10.23
C THR A 74 4.93 -7.95 -10.48
N TRP A 75 3.64 -8.00 -10.83
CA TRP A 75 2.81 -6.82 -11.12
C TRP A 75 2.61 -5.87 -9.93
N VAL A 76 2.51 -6.42 -8.70
CA VAL A 76 2.35 -5.60 -7.50
C VAL A 76 3.72 -5.15 -6.99
N ILE A 77 3.96 -3.85 -7.05
CA ILE A 77 5.24 -3.23 -6.65
C ILE A 77 5.31 -3.05 -5.13
N GLY A 78 4.20 -2.65 -4.52
CA GLY A 78 4.16 -2.40 -3.09
C GLY A 78 2.85 -1.77 -2.64
N TYR A 79 2.89 -1.10 -1.51
CA TYR A 79 1.73 -0.46 -0.91
C TYR A 79 2.10 0.75 -0.06
N VAL A 80 1.10 1.61 0.14
CA VAL A 80 1.11 2.72 1.09
C VAL A 80 -0.17 2.66 1.92
N ILE A 81 -0.05 2.80 3.24
CA ILE A 81 -1.18 2.97 4.15
C ILE A 81 -1.11 4.37 4.72
N PHE A 82 -2.20 5.12 4.63
CA PHE A 82 -2.26 6.48 5.13
C PHE A 82 -3.59 6.79 5.83
N ARG A 83 -3.57 7.84 6.65
CA ARG A 83 -4.78 8.39 7.27
C ARG A 83 -5.38 9.45 6.34
N PRO A 84 -6.63 9.29 5.87
CA PRO A 84 -7.28 10.31 5.07
C PRO A 84 -7.56 11.55 5.91
N LEU A 85 -7.50 12.72 5.28
CA LEU A 85 -7.93 13.99 5.83
C LEU A 85 -9.46 13.98 5.98
N PRO A 86 -9.99 14.36 7.15
CA PRO A 86 -11.42 14.39 7.40
C PRO A 86 -12.11 15.47 6.55
N GLY A 87 -13.27 15.14 5.99
CA GLY A 87 -14.07 16.08 5.19
C GLY A 87 -13.51 16.39 3.79
N VAL A 88 -12.39 15.78 3.40
CA VAL A 88 -11.82 15.88 2.06
C VAL A 88 -12.23 14.66 1.24
N ASP A 89 -12.47 14.84 -0.06
CA ASP A 89 -12.80 13.74 -0.96
C ASP A 89 -11.72 12.64 -0.91
N VAL A 90 -12.18 11.38 -0.88
CA VAL A 90 -11.27 10.23 -0.76
C VAL A 90 -10.56 9.96 -2.08
N GLN A 91 -11.25 10.13 -3.22
CA GLN A 91 -10.65 9.84 -4.53
C GLN A 91 -9.50 10.80 -4.82
N GLY A 92 -9.70 12.11 -4.64
CA GLY A 92 -8.63 13.09 -4.83
C GLY A 92 -7.41 12.83 -3.93
N GLN A 93 -7.61 12.35 -2.70
CA GLN A 93 -6.51 11.98 -1.81
C GLN A 93 -5.77 10.72 -2.26
N ILE A 94 -6.46 9.77 -2.90
CA ILE A 94 -5.83 8.61 -3.53
C ILE A 94 -4.99 9.06 -4.72
N ASP A 95 -5.51 9.95 -5.56
CA ASP A 95 -4.81 10.47 -6.74
C ASP A 95 -3.55 11.27 -6.36
N ASP A 96 -3.63 12.09 -5.31
CA ASP A 96 -2.48 12.79 -4.72
C ASP A 96 -1.40 11.80 -4.28
N MET A 97 -1.79 10.74 -3.56
CA MET A 97 -0.86 9.72 -3.07
C MET A 97 -0.25 8.92 -4.21
N MET A 98 -1.03 8.56 -5.23
CA MET A 98 -0.54 7.89 -6.44
C MET A 98 0.51 8.74 -7.16
N THR A 99 0.26 10.05 -7.30
CA THR A 99 1.19 10.99 -7.93
C THR A 99 2.47 11.19 -7.11
N ALA A 100 2.41 11.00 -5.80
CA ALA A 100 3.57 11.05 -4.92
C ALA A 100 4.45 9.79 -4.98
N VAL A 101 3.98 8.69 -5.56
CA VAL A 101 4.76 7.47 -5.76
C VAL A 101 5.38 7.46 -7.15
N GLU A 102 6.70 7.45 -7.20
CA GLU A 102 7.46 7.28 -8.42
C GLU A 102 7.84 5.81 -8.60
N VAL A 103 7.49 5.25 -9.77
CA VAL A 103 7.93 3.94 -10.22
C VAL A 103 8.52 4.10 -11.62
N ARG A 104 9.79 3.74 -11.80
CA ARG A 104 10.45 3.76 -13.11
C ARG A 104 10.78 2.36 -13.55
N ILE A 105 10.36 2.02 -14.77
CA ILE A 105 10.57 0.71 -15.40
C ILE A 105 11.15 0.98 -16.79
N GLU A 106 12.18 0.24 -17.19
CA GLU A 106 12.88 0.32 -18.48
C GLU A 106 12.67 -0.93 -19.34
#